data_AF-A0A564Q1S9-F1
#
_entry.id   AF-A0A564Q1S9-F1
#
_cell.length_a   1.000
_cell.length_b   1.000
_cell.length_c   1.000
_cell.angle_alpha   90.00
_cell.angle_beta   90.00
_cell.angle_gamma   90.00
#
_symmetry.space_group_name_H-M   'P 1'
#
loop_
_entity.id
_entity.type
_entity.pdbx_description
1 polymer ?
#
loop_
_entity_poly.entity_id
_entity_poly.type
_entity_poly.pdbx_seq_one_letter_code
_entity_poly.pdbx_strand_id
1 'polypeptide(L)'
;MERYVWTESIGAKIPILGNKWIATLIPIAVAYYLGFTGIYSYVWPMFGSANQLVVALALLTISMWLASTKKPAMYTAIPCVIMLTTTIGALIWQIPYNLFYAVPPQPQLSLVGIILLVLAVVVVIEAIRTLIRIKSQK
;
A
#
# COMPACT_ATOMS: atom_id res chain seq x y z
N MET A 1 -2.91 19.71 -1.87
CA MET A 1 -4.36 19.55 -2.07
C MET A 1 -5.09 19.14 -0.79
N GLU A 2 -4.45 18.40 0.12
CA GLU A 2 -5.07 17.98 1.39
C GLU A 2 -5.64 19.14 2.23
N ARG A 3 -4.94 20.27 2.29
CA ARG A 3 -5.39 21.47 3.03
C ARG A 3 -6.79 21.98 2.63
N TYR A 4 -7.19 21.82 1.37
CA TYR A 4 -8.51 22.31 0.90
C TYR A 4 -9.64 21.32 1.21
N VAL A 5 -9.35 20.02 1.17
CA VAL A 5 -10.31 18.95 1.52
C VAL A 5 -10.69 19.01 3.00
N TRP A 6 -9.74 19.30 3.89
CA TRP A 6 -10.01 19.47 5.34
C TRP A 6 -10.89 20.70 5.64
N THR A 7 -10.63 21.83 4.98
CA THR A 7 -11.46 23.04 5.13
C THR A 7 -12.87 22.88 4.57
N GLU A 8 -13.07 22.11 3.50
CA GLU A 8 -14.40 21.91 2.90
C GLU A 8 -15.22 20.81 3.59
N SER A 9 -14.63 19.64 3.87
CA SER A 9 -15.36 18.51 4.49
C SER A 9 -15.64 18.72 5.98
N ILE A 10 -14.81 19.49 6.69
CA ILE A 10 -14.83 19.55 8.15
C ILE A 10 -14.92 20.98 8.68
N GLY A 11 -14.43 21.97 7.91
CA GLY A 11 -14.55 23.38 8.24
C GLY A 11 -15.98 23.92 8.22
N ALA A 12 -16.91 23.26 7.52
CA ALA A 12 -18.33 23.63 7.53
C ALA A 12 -19.04 23.33 8.86
N LYS A 13 -18.50 22.41 9.69
CA LYS A 13 -19.13 22.00 10.97
C LYS A 13 -18.40 22.51 12.22
N ILE A 14 -17.11 22.83 12.14
CA ILE A 14 -16.32 23.31 13.29
C ILE A 14 -15.41 24.48 12.85
N PRO A 15 -15.75 25.74 13.20
CA PRO A 15 -15.06 26.94 12.68
C PRO A 15 -13.59 27.06 13.11
N ILE A 16 -13.17 26.35 14.15
CA ILE A 16 -11.79 26.32 14.66
C ILE A 16 -10.84 25.56 13.70
N LEU A 17 -11.37 24.57 12.95
CA LEU A 17 -10.61 23.80 11.96
C LEU A 17 -10.55 24.47 10.57
N GLY A 18 -11.24 25.60 10.38
CA GLY A 18 -11.19 26.40 9.14
C GLY A 18 -9.93 27.27 9.01
N ASN A 19 -9.16 27.44 10.09
CA ASN A 19 -7.94 28.23 10.05
C ASN A 19 -6.79 27.42 9.43
N LYS A 20 -6.33 27.87 8.25
CA LYS A 20 -5.25 27.27 7.45
C LYS A 20 -3.99 26.84 8.21
N TRP A 21 -3.66 27.54 9.30
CA TRP A 21 -2.49 27.27 10.13
C TRP A 21 -2.74 26.15 11.15
N ILE A 22 -3.94 26.08 11.71
CA ILE A 22 -4.36 25.04 12.66
C ILE A 22 -4.56 23.71 11.92
N ALA A 23 -5.14 23.75 10.71
CA ALA A 23 -5.31 22.59 9.85
C ALA A 23 -3.98 21.92 9.44
N THR A 24 -2.89 22.70 9.34
CA THR A 24 -1.54 22.16 9.07
C THR A 24 -0.81 21.73 10.34
N LEU A 25 -1.09 22.35 11.48
CA LEU A 25 -0.43 22.01 12.76
C LEU A 25 -0.79 20.60 13.24
N ILE A 26 -2.02 20.15 13.00
CA ILE A 26 -2.48 18.81 13.42
C ILE A 26 -1.66 17.67 12.79
N PRO A 27 -1.55 17.55 11.44
CA PRO A 27 -0.74 16.48 10.84
C PRO A 27 0.74 16.61 11.16
N ILE A 28 1.26 17.84 11.31
CA ILE A 28 2.65 18.07 11.74
C ILE A 28 2.86 17.57 13.17
N ALA A 29 1.93 17.82 14.09
CA ALA A 29 2.01 17.35 15.48
C ALA A 29 1.95 15.82 15.56
N VAL A 30 1.09 15.18 14.75
CA VAL A 30 1.02 13.71 14.65
C VAL A 30 2.32 13.14 14.06
N ALA A 31 2.84 13.73 12.98
CA ALA A 31 4.11 13.31 12.37
C ALA A 31 5.29 13.49 13.35
N TYR A 32 5.31 14.59 14.09
CA TYR A 32 6.32 14.85 15.12
C TYR A 32 6.25 13.81 16.25
N TYR A 33 5.06 13.48 16.72
CA TYR A 33 4.85 12.44 17.73
C TYR A 33 5.29 11.04 17.26
N LEU A 34 4.95 10.67 16.02
CA LEU A 34 5.38 9.40 15.41
C LEU A 34 6.90 9.34 15.16
N GLY A 35 7.53 10.49 14.86
CA GLY A 35 8.98 10.61 14.72
C GLY A 35 9.69 10.50 16.07
N PHE A 36 9.17 11.15 17.11
CA PHE A 36 9.73 11.11 18.46
C PHE A 36 9.72 9.71 19.08
N THR A 37 8.69 8.91 18.78
CA THR A 37 8.56 7.52 19.25
C THR A 37 9.37 6.50 18.45
N GLY A 38 9.99 6.90 17.34
CA GLY A 38 10.76 6.01 16.46
C GLY A 38 9.91 5.00 15.67
N ILE A 39 8.58 4.98 15.89
CA ILE A 39 7.64 4.05 15.25
C ILE A 39 7.58 4.28 13.72
N TYR A 40 7.83 5.51 13.27
CA TYR A 40 7.90 5.88 11.85
C TYR A 40 8.80 4.95 11.02
N SER A 41 9.93 4.51 11.57
CA SER A 41 10.91 3.65 10.90
C SER A 41 10.35 2.27 10.53
N TYR A 42 9.34 1.78 11.27
CA TYR A 42 8.66 0.51 11.01
C TYR A 42 7.41 0.68 10.14
N VAL A 43 6.72 1.81 10.32
CA VAL A 43 5.51 2.17 9.57
C VAL A 43 5.82 2.45 8.10
N TRP A 44 6.93 3.13 7.82
CA TRP A 44 7.28 3.55 6.46
C TRP A 44 7.50 2.37 5.49
N PRO A 45 8.28 1.34 5.83
CA PRO A 45 8.40 0.13 5.00
C PRO A 45 7.08 -0.58 4.74
N MET A 46 6.16 -0.59 5.71
CA MET A 46 4.84 -1.21 5.56
C MET A 46 3.94 -0.46 4.57
N PHE A 47 3.95 0.87 4.63
CA PHE A 47 3.29 1.70 3.62
C PHE A 47 3.86 1.43 2.22
N GLY A 48 5.19 1.24 2.12
CA GLY A 48 5.84 0.83 0.87
C GLY A 48 5.27 -0.47 0.30
N SER A 49 5.17 -1.52 1.12
CA SER A 49 4.59 -2.80 0.71
C SER A 49 3.11 -2.69 0.33
N ALA A 50 2.30 -1.93 1.08
CA ALA A 50 0.89 -1.69 0.74
C ALA A 50 0.74 -1.00 -0.63
N ASN A 51 1.58 -0.01 -0.91
CA ASN A 51 1.56 0.70 -2.20
C ASN A 51 1.99 -0.20 -3.36
N GLN A 52 2.97 -1.09 -3.14
CA GLN A 52 3.36 -2.07 -4.16
C GLN A 52 2.22 -3.04 -4.51
N LEU A 53 1.37 -3.41 -3.55
CA LEU A 53 0.17 -4.22 -3.83
C LEU A 53 -0.84 -3.49 -4.70
N VAL A 54 -1.08 -2.20 -4.45
CA VAL A 54 -1.96 -1.38 -5.30
C VAL A 54 -1.40 -1.29 -6.72
N VAL A 55 -0.09 -1.10 -6.85
CA VAL A 55 0.59 -1.08 -8.17
C VAL A 55 0.46 -2.44 -8.86
N ALA A 56 0.67 -3.55 -8.15
CA ALA A 56 0.51 -4.89 -8.71
C ALA A 56 -0.92 -5.14 -9.21
N LEU A 57 -1.93 -4.76 -8.44
CA LEU A 57 -3.33 -4.86 -8.83
C LEU A 57 -3.66 -3.98 -10.05
N ALA A 58 -3.14 -2.76 -10.10
CA ALA A 58 -3.32 -1.87 -11.24
C ALA A 58 -2.67 -2.45 -12.51
N LEU A 59 -1.44 -2.95 -12.42
CA LEU A 59 -0.74 -3.59 -13.54
C LEU A 59 -1.47 -4.84 -14.03
N LEU A 60 -1.98 -5.67 -13.11
CA LEU A 60 -2.80 -6.84 -13.45
C LEU A 60 -4.07 -6.44 -14.20
N THR A 61 -4.75 -5.39 -13.73
CA THR A 61 -5.95 -4.85 -14.39
C THR A 61 -5.63 -4.38 -15.81
N ILE A 62 -4.51 -3.66 -15.98
CA ILE A 62 -4.04 -3.23 -17.30
C ILE A 62 -3.66 -4.42 -18.17
N SER A 63 -3.00 -5.46 -17.63
CA SER A 63 -2.70 -6.69 -18.36
C SER A 63 -3.97 -7.39 -18.85
N MET A 64 -5.02 -7.47 -18.02
CA MET A 64 -6.32 -8.02 -18.43
C MET A 64 -6.96 -7.19 -19.54
N TRP A 65 -6.89 -5.86 -19.43
CA TRP A 65 -7.42 -4.96 -20.47
C TRP A 65 -6.65 -5.09 -21.80
N LEU A 66 -5.31 -5.15 -21.78
CA LEU A 66 -4.50 -5.39 -22.98
C LEU A 66 -4.82 -6.75 -23.61
N ALA A 67 -4.98 -7.78 -22.79
CA ALA A 67 -5.35 -9.12 -23.25
C ALA A 67 -6.71 -9.11 -23.96
N SER A 68 -7.70 -8.40 -23.41
CA SER A 68 -9.04 -8.26 -23.99
C SER A 68 -9.03 -7.52 -25.34
N THR A 69 -8.08 -6.59 -25.52
CA THR A 69 -7.90 -5.82 -26.76
C THR A 69 -6.92 -6.48 -27.75
N LYS A 70 -6.54 -7.75 -27.51
CA LYS A 70 -5.56 -8.52 -28.30
C LYS A 70 -4.19 -7.83 -28.46
N LYS A 71 -3.83 -6.96 -27.51
CA LYS A 71 -2.52 -6.29 -27.45
C LYS A 71 -1.55 -7.09 -26.57
N PRO A 72 -0.22 -6.95 -26.76
CA PRO A 72 0.77 -7.70 -26.00
C PRO A 72 0.75 -7.31 -24.51
N ALA A 73 0.09 -8.11 -23.67
CA ALA A 73 -0.01 -7.91 -22.22
C ALA A 73 1.29 -8.25 -21.45
N MET A 74 2.31 -8.83 -22.11
CA MET A 74 3.57 -9.22 -21.46
C MET A 74 4.33 -8.02 -20.87
N TYR A 75 4.22 -6.84 -21.48
CA TYR A 75 4.91 -5.62 -21.00
C TYR A 75 4.44 -5.16 -19.62
N THR A 76 3.19 -5.47 -19.23
CA THR A 76 2.63 -5.11 -17.92
C THR A 76 2.61 -6.31 -16.96
N ALA A 77 2.55 -7.53 -17.48
CA ALA A 77 2.56 -8.74 -16.67
C ALA A 77 3.93 -9.00 -16.00
N ILE A 78 5.04 -8.74 -16.70
CA ILE A 78 6.40 -8.89 -16.14
C ILE A 78 6.63 -7.99 -14.92
N PRO A 79 6.42 -6.65 -14.99
CA PRO A 79 6.60 -5.78 -13.83
C PRO A 79 5.63 -6.12 -12.69
N CYS A 80 4.43 -6.63 -12.98
CA CYS A 80 3.50 -7.12 -11.96
C CYS A 80 4.09 -8.28 -11.13
N VAL A 81 4.68 -9.27 -11.79
CA VAL A 81 5.29 -10.43 -11.11
C VAL A 81 6.47 -10.00 -10.23
N ILE A 82 7.32 -9.10 -10.74
CA ILE A 82 8.44 -8.56 -9.97
C ILE A 82 7.93 -7.84 -8.72
N MET A 83 6.95 -6.95 -8.88
CA MET A 83 6.35 -6.20 -7.76
C MET A 83 5.75 -7.11 -6.70
N LEU A 84 5.01 -8.15 -7.09
CA LEU A 84 4.44 -9.11 -6.14
C LEU A 84 5.52 -9.88 -5.38
N THR A 85 6.58 -10.29 -6.07
CA THR A 85 7.69 -11.02 -5.47
C THR A 85 8.41 -10.16 -4.43
N THR A 86 8.72 -8.90 -4.77
CA THR A 86 9.35 -7.96 -3.82
C THR A 86 8.44 -7.63 -2.65
N THR A 87 7.13 -7.50 -2.88
CA THR A 87 6.16 -7.21 -1.82
C THR A 87 6.07 -8.36 -0.83
N ILE A 88 5.92 -9.59 -1.31
CA ILE A 88 5.81 -10.79 -0.47
C ILE A 88 7.10 -10.99 0.33
N GLY A 89 8.26 -10.85 -0.32
CA GLY A 89 9.55 -10.91 0.37
C GLY A 89 9.67 -9.86 1.48
N ALA A 90 9.26 -8.62 1.20
CA ALA A 90 9.26 -7.54 2.19
C ALA A 90 8.31 -7.82 3.36
N LEU A 91 7.09 -8.32 3.10
CA LEU A 91 6.12 -8.62 4.15
C LEU A 91 6.55 -9.81 5.03
N ILE A 92 7.09 -10.87 4.43
CA ILE A 92 7.63 -12.03 5.17
C ILE A 92 8.78 -11.61 6.07
N TRP A 93 9.59 -10.63 5.66
CA TRP A 93 10.66 -10.08 6.48
C TRP A 93 10.14 -9.15 7.59
N GLN A 94 9.22 -8.24 7.27
CA GLN A 94 8.74 -7.19 8.18
C GLN A 94 7.85 -7.73 9.31
N ILE A 95 7.00 -8.73 9.05
CA ILE A 95 6.07 -9.30 10.05
C ILE A 95 6.80 -9.82 11.30
N PRO A 96 7.79 -10.73 11.20
CA PRO A 96 8.53 -11.22 12.36
C PRO A 96 9.48 -10.15 12.92
N TYR A 97 10.04 -9.29 12.06
CA TYR A 97 10.88 -8.17 12.51
C TYR A 97 10.14 -7.23 13.46
N ASN A 98 8.93 -6.82 13.08
CA ASN A 98 8.08 -5.92 13.90
C ASN A 98 7.58 -6.59 15.19
N LEU A 99 7.50 -7.92 15.22
CA LEU A 99 6.98 -8.67 16.37
C LEU A 99 8.07 -9.03 17.39
N PHE A 100 9.27 -9.40 16.94
CA PHE A 100 10.32 -9.96 17.80
C PHE A 100 11.58 -9.09 17.92
N TYR A 101 11.87 -8.26 16.90
CA TYR A 101 13.13 -7.52 16.82
C TYR A 101 12.96 -6.00 16.95
N ALA A 102 11.74 -5.48 16.82
CA ALA A 102 11.43 -4.07 17.08
C ALA A 102 11.48 -3.77 18.58
N VAL A 103 12.04 -2.61 18.96
CA VAL A 103 12.12 -2.14 20.35
C VAL A 103 11.46 -0.77 20.44
N PRO A 104 10.28 -0.63 21.06
CA PRO A 104 9.44 -1.71 21.61
C PRO A 104 8.75 -2.54 20.51
N PRO A 105 8.39 -3.80 20.78
CA PRO A 105 7.63 -4.63 19.83
C PRO A 105 6.36 -3.95 19.36
N GLN A 106 6.06 -4.06 18.06
CA GLN A 106 4.91 -3.42 17.40
C GLN A 106 3.93 -4.47 16.84
N PRO A 107 3.20 -5.20 17.71
CA PRO A 107 2.30 -6.26 17.26
C PRO A 107 1.18 -5.75 16.34
N GLN A 108 0.78 -4.49 16.47
CA GLN A 108 -0.23 -3.86 15.62
C GLN A 108 0.23 -3.75 14.16
N LEU A 109 1.51 -3.42 13.95
CA LEU A 109 2.11 -3.37 12.62
C LEU A 109 2.25 -4.78 12.03
N SER A 110 2.60 -5.77 12.86
CA SER A 110 2.64 -7.16 12.43
C SER A 110 1.26 -7.66 11.96
N LEU A 111 0.19 -7.31 12.68
CA LEU A 111 -1.19 -7.62 12.28
C LEU A 111 -1.57 -7.03 10.92
N VAL A 112 -1.26 -5.75 10.69
CA VAL A 112 -1.46 -5.11 9.39
C VAL A 112 -0.65 -5.83 8.31
N GLY A 113 0.58 -6.24 8.61
CA GLY A 113 1.43 -6.99 7.70
C GLY A 113 0.84 -8.32 7.28
N ILE A 114 0.25 -9.06 8.23
CA ILE A 114 -0.45 -10.33 7.96
C ILE A 114 -1.65 -10.09 7.05
N ILE A 115 -2.45 -9.04 7.29
CA ILE A 115 -3.57 -8.69 6.41
C ILE A 115 -3.08 -8.38 4.99
N LEU A 116 -2.01 -7.58 4.86
CA LEU A 116 -1.40 -7.28 3.56
C LEU A 116 -0.83 -8.54 2.88
N LEU A 117 -0.28 -9.48 3.64
CA LEU A 117 0.23 -10.74 3.11
C LEU A 117 -0.90 -11.61 2.54
N VAL A 118 -2.03 -11.69 3.25
CA VAL A 118 -3.23 -12.38 2.75
C VAL A 118 -3.73 -11.72 1.46
N LEU A 119 -3.80 -10.39 1.42
CA LEU A 119 -4.16 -9.67 0.20
C LEU A 119 -3.16 -9.92 -0.94
N ALA A 120 -1.86 -9.97 -0.65
CA ALA A 120 -0.83 -10.29 -1.62
C ALA A 120 -1.06 -11.67 -2.25
N VAL A 121 -1.39 -12.68 -1.44
CA VAL A 121 -1.70 -14.04 -1.92
C VAL A 121 -2.93 -14.02 -2.84
N VAL A 122 -3.98 -13.28 -2.49
CA VAL A 122 -5.15 -13.12 -3.37
C VAL A 122 -4.76 -12.51 -4.72
N VAL A 123 -3.95 -11.45 -4.72
CA VAL A 123 -3.50 -10.83 -5.98
C VAL A 123 -2.61 -11.77 -6.80
N VAL A 124 -1.76 -12.59 -6.16
CA VAL A 124 -0.97 -13.62 -6.85
C VAL A 124 -1.87 -14.64 -7.54
N ILE A 125 -2.94 -15.10 -6.89
CA ILE A 125 -3.89 -16.03 -7.49
C ILE A 125 -4.53 -15.40 -8.74
N GLU A 126 -4.98 -14.15 -8.65
CA GLU A 126 -5.54 -13.43 -9.80
C GLU A 126 -4.51 -13.19 -10.91
N ALA A 127 -3.24 -12.95 -10.54
CA ALA A 127 -2.15 -12.76 -11.50
C ALA A 127 -1.90 -14.05 -12.29
N ILE A 128 -1.83 -15.20 -11.60
CA ILE A 128 -1.63 -16.52 -12.23
C ILE A 128 -2.81 -16.86 -13.14
N ARG A 129 -4.06 -16.64 -12.68
CA ARG A 129 -5.27 -16.82 -13.49
C ARG A 129 -5.21 -15.98 -14.77
N THR A 130 -4.77 -14.73 -14.66
CA THR A 130 -4.62 -13.82 -15.79
C THR A 130 -3.55 -14.31 -16.78
N LEU A 131 -2.39 -14.76 -16.30
CA LEU A 131 -1.32 -15.30 -17.13
C LEU A 131 -1.76 -16.56 -17.90
N ILE A 132 -2.46 -17.48 -17.24
CA ILE A 132 -3.02 -18.69 -17.87
C ILE A 132 -4.04 -18.31 -18.95
N ARG A 133 -4.93 -17.35 -18.66
CA ARG A 133 -5.94 -16.87 -19.62
C ARG A 133 -5.31 -16.21 -20.83
N ILE A 134 -4.27 -15.40 -20.66
CA ILE A 134 -3.52 -14.79 -21.77
C ILE A 134 -2.89 -15.87 -22.65
N LYS A 135 -2.30 -16.91 -22.07
CA LYS A 135 -1.70 -18.01 -22.82
C LYS A 135 -2.74 -18.79 -23.63
N SER A 136 -3.96 -18.94 -23.12
CA SER A 136 -5.07 -19.64 -23.80
C SER A 136 -5.70 -18.84 -24.95
N GLN A 137 -5.45 -17.53 -25.05
CA GLN A 137 -6.00 -16.67 -26.12
C GLN A 137 -5.03 -16.48 -27.29
N LYS A 138 -3.79 -16.97 -27.16
CA LYS A 138 -2.82 -17.11 -28.24
C LYS A 138 -2.92 -18.49 -28.86
#